data_AF-A0A7W2NGX0-F1
#
_entry.id   AF-A0A7W2NGX0-F1
#
_cell.length_a   1.000
_cell.length_b   1.000
_cell.length_c   1.000
_cell.angle_alpha   90.00
_cell.angle_beta   90.00
_cell.angle_gamma   90.00
#
_symmetry.space_group_name_H-M   'P 1'
#
loop_
_entity.id
_entity.type
_entity.pdbx_description
1 polymer ?
#
loop_
_entity_poly.entity_id
_entity_poly.type
_entity_poly.pdbx_seq_one_letter_code
_entity_poly.pdbx_strand_id
1 'polypeptide(L)'
;MTKKIQSYHRTLLFGKWYRSERDDEGYMFTEFAEISADGRYEFTFMQHDDHGTVSEQSVESGDWGLVGDIHFTISKSEFVNDEHYAADLEHDDNYHAYRVLTLNSQIFEYQHILSNEVFILRRVIDNIALS
;
A
#
# COMPACT_ATOMS: atom_id res chain seq x y z
N MET A 1 -6.79 32.81 -8.34
CA MET A 1 -7.67 31.64 -8.50
C MET A 1 -7.28 30.63 -7.42
N THR A 2 -8.16 30.34 -6.46
CA THR A 2 -7.91 29.28 -5.48
C THR A 2 -8.04 27.94 -6.17
N LYS A 3 -6.93 27.20 -6.30
CA LYS A 3 -6.95 25.82 -6.79
C LYS A 3 -7.84 25.02 -5.84
N LYS A 4 -8.96 24.49 -6.33
CA LYS A 4 -9.83 23.62 -5.54
C LYS A 4 -9.03 22.37 -5.22
N ILE A 5 -8.66 22.19 -3.95
CA ILE A 5 -7.98 20.99 -3.50
C ILE A 5 -9.01 19.87 -3.59
N GLN A 6 -8.66 18.81 -4.33
CA GLN A 6 -9.48 17.61 -4.37
C GLN A 6 -9.43 16.99 -2.97
N SER A 7 -10.58 16.66 -2.42
CA SER A 7 -10.68 16.11 -1.06
C SER A 7 -11.36 14.78 -1.13
N TYR A 8 -10.72 13.78 -0.55
CA TYR A 8 -11.27 12.45 -0.42
C TYR A 8 -11.66 12.16 1.02
N HIS A 9 -12.71 11.36 1.19
CA HIS A 9 -13.12 10.89 2.51
C HIS A 9 -12.34 9.62 2.86
N ARG A 10 -11.63 9.61 4.00
CA ARG A 10 -10.74 8.51 4.40
C ARG A 10 -11.41 7.14 4.45
N THR A 11 -12.73 7.08 4.68
CA THR A 11 -13.47 5.81 4.69
C THR A 11 -13.45 5.08 3.35
N LEU A 12 -13.15 5.78 2.25
CA LEU A 12 -12.98 5.14 0.96
C LEU A 12 -11.79 4.18 0.95
N LEU A 13 -10.74 4.44 1.74
CA LEU A 13 -9.56 3.57 1.82
C LEU A 13 -9.78 2.33 2.67
N PHE A 14 -10.74 2.31 3.60
CA PHE A 14 -10.86 1.20 4.55
C PHE A 14 -11.07 -0.16 3.87
N GLY A 15 -10.40 -1.19 4.35
CA GLY A 15 -10.48 -2.55 3.83
C GLY A 15 -9.25 -2.93 3.01
N LYS A 16 -9.42 -3.93 2.13
CA LYS A 16 -8.32 -4.60 1.42
C LYS A 16 -8.20 -4.13 -0.02
N TRP A 17 -6.96 -4.03 -0.47
CA TRP A 17 -6.55 -3.59 -1.79
C TRP A 17 -5.46 -4.51 -2.33
N TYR A 18 -5.38 -4.62 -3.65
CA TYR A 18 -4.46 -5.52 -4.32
C TYR A 18 -3.88 -4.88 -5.58
N ARG A 19 -2.58 -5.06 -5.79
CA ARG A 19 -1.96 -4.90 -7.11
C ARG A 19 -1.03 -6.07 -7.40
N SER A 20 -0.77 -6.25 -8.69
CA SER A 20 0.25 -7.18 -9.17
C SER A 20 0.93 -6.62 -10.39
N GLU A 21 2.23 -6.79 -10.46
CA GLU A 21 3.05 -6.39 -11.59
C GLU A 21 4.11 -7.45 -11.86
N ARG A 22 4.76 -7.34 -13.01
CA ARG A 22 5.97 -8.12 -13.26
C ARG A 22 7.16 -7.20 -13.13
N ASP A 23 8.20 -7.66 -12.44
CA ASP A 23 9.47 -6.95 -12.38
C ASP A 23 10.22 -7.02 -13.72
N ASP A 24 11.38 -6.38 -13.78
CA ASP A 24 12.23 -6.32 -14.97
C ASP A 24 12.74 -7.70 -15.43
N GLU A 25 12.80 -8.67 -14.52
CA GLU A 25 13.22 -10.05 -14.79
C GLU A 25 12.04 -10.95 -15.18
N GLY A 26 10.80 -10.45 -15.03
CA GLY A 26 9.56 -11.11 -15.42
C GLY A 26 8.88 -11.88 -14.28
N TYR A 27 9.43 -11.85 -13.07
CA TYR A 27 8.84 -12.46 -11.89
C TYR A 27 7.60 -11.67 -11.46
N MET A 28 6.61 -12.38 -10.94
CA MET A 28 5.40 -11.73 -10.45
C MET A 28 5.68 -11.13 -9.08
N PHE A 29 5.31 -9.87 -8.92
CA PHE A 29 5.23 -9.18 -7.64
C PHE A 29 3.77 -8.92 -7.32
N THR A 30 3.36 -9.19 -6.09
CA THR A 30 2.03 -8.85 -5.60
C THR A 30 2.11 -8.05 -4.31
N GLU A 31 1.21 -7.08 -4.18
CA GLU A 31 1.03 -6.28 -2.98
C GLU A 31 -0.43 -6.39 -2.54
N PHE A 32 -0.62 -6.72 -1.26
CA PHE A 32 -1.89 -6.61 -0.57
C PHE A 32 -1.80 -5.53 0.49
N ALA A 33 -2.72 -4.58 0.45
CA ALA A 33 -2.80 -3.50 1.43
C ALA A 33 -4.10 -3.59 2.22
N GLU A 34 -4.00 -3.72 3.53
CA GLU A 34 -5.12 -3.61 4.46
C GLU A 34 -5.06 -2.27 5.20
N ILE A 35 -6.09 -1.45 5.03
CA ILE A 35 -6.19 -0.13 5.63
C ILE A 35 -7.29 -0.13 6.69
N SER A 36 -6.92 0.03 7.96
CA SER A 36 -7.84 -0.04 9.11
C SER A 36 -8.44 1.32 9.46
N ALA A 37 -9.69 1.31 9.95
CA ALA A 37 -10.42 2.53 10.33
C ALA A 37 -9.81 3.28 11.53
N ASP A 38 -9.01 2.60 12.34
CA ASP A 38 -8.31 3.16 13.50
C ASP A 38 -6.98 3.85 13.16
N GLY A 39 -6.58 3.85 11.89
CA GLY A 39 -5.34 4.50 11.44
C GLY A 39 -4.16 3.55 11.28
N ARG A 40 -4.33 2.24 11.46
CA ARG A 40 -3.29 1.25 11.14
C ARG A 40 -3.35 0.79 9.69
N TYR A 41 -2.20 0.48 9.10
CA TYR A 41 -2.13 -0.24 7.84
C TYR A 41 -1.25 -1.47 7.96
N GLU A 42 -1.45 -2.41 7.05
CA GLU A 42 -0.57 -3.55 6.82
C GLU A 42 -0.40 -3.75 5.31
N PHE A 43 0.84 -3.79 4.83
CA PHE A 43 1.20 -4.11 3.47
C PHE A 43 1.92 -5.45 3.43
N THR A 44 1.39 -6.41 2.70
CA THR A 44 2.06 -7.68 2.41
C THR A 44 2.60 -7.63 0.99
N PHE A 45 3.91 -7.81 0.87
CA PHE A 45 4.61 -7.89 -0.41
C PHE A 45 5.04 -9.32 -0.64
N MET A 46 4.79 -9.86 -1.84
CA MET A 46 5.19 -11.21 -2.23
C MET A 46 5.83 -11.18 -3.60
N GLN A 47 7.05 -11.74 -3.68
CA GLN A 47 7.68 -12.07 -4.95
C GLN A 47 7.45 -13.55 -5.23
N HIS A 48 7.17 -13.87 -6.48
CA HIS A 48 6.94 -15.22 -6.94
C HIS A 48 8.06 -15.68 -7.88
N ASP A 49 8.48 -16.93 -7.75
CA ASP A 49 9.41 -17.57 -8.67
C ASP A 49 8.79 -17.86 -10.05
N ASP A 50 9.60 -18.42 -10.96
CA ASP A 50 9.19 -18.84 -12.31
C ASP A 50 8.05 -19.88 -12.31
N HIS A 51 7.81 -20.55 -11.18
CA HIS A 51 6.76 -21.55 -10.99
C HIS A 51 5.50 -20.97 -10.34
N GLY A 52 5.49 -19.68 -9.98
CA GLY A 52 4.38 -18.99 -9.31
C GLY A 52 4.34 -19.22 -7.79
N THR A 53 5.35 -19.88 -7.23
CA THR A 53 5.49 -20.09 -5.78
C THR A 53 6.02 -18.81 -5.14
N VAL A 54 5.51 -18.45 -3.96
CA VAL A 54 6.06 -17.33 -3.19
C VAL A 54 7.51 -17.66 -2.80
N SER A 55 8.46 -16.90 -3.35
CA SER A 55 9.89 -17.03 -3.05
C SER A 55 10.29 -16.16 -1.86
N GLU A 56 9.68 -14.99 -1.75
CA GLU A 56 9.92 -14.02 -0.68
C GLU A 56 8.61 -13.37 -0.26
N GLN A 57 8.47 -13.13 1.04
CA GLN A 57 7.33 -12.42 1.62
C GLN A 57 7.82 -11.50 2.73
N SER A 58 7.34 -10.26 2.70
CA SER A 58 7.46 -9.33 3.82
C SER A 58 6.11 -8.69 4.16
N VAL A 59 5.97 -8.27 5.42
CA VAL A 59 4.80 -7.55 5.90
C VAL A 59 5.25 -6.27 6.58
N GLU A 60 4.95 -5.13 5.99
CA GLU A 60 5.14 -3.82 6.60
C GLU A 60 3.85 -3.40 7.33
N SER A 61 4.01 -2.80 8.50
CA SER A 61 2.88 -2.31 9.31
C SER A 61 3.21 -0.97 9.95
N GLY A 62 2.19 -0.14 10.10
CA GLY A 62 2.39 1.22 10.58
C GLY A 62 1.10 2.01 10.73
N ASP A 63 1.25 3.34 10.79
CA ASP A 63 0.14 4.27 10.82
C ASP A 63 -0.09 4.90 9.44
N TRP A 64 -1.33 5.29 9.14
CA TRP A 64 -1.66 6.01 7.92
C TRP A 64 -2.60 7.18 8.18
N GLY A 65 -2.62 8.10 7.21
CA GLY A 65 -3.61 9.17 7.15
C GLY A 65 -4.01 9.56 5.73
N LEU A 66 -5.10 10.32 5.63
CA LEU A 66 -5.57 10.95 4.40
C LEU A 66 -6.15 12.32 4.74
N VAL A 67 -5.55 13.37 4.20
CA VAL A 67 -6.02 14.77 4.35
C VAL A 67 -6.04 15.42 2.97
N GLY A 68 -7.22 15.84 2.51
CA GLY A 68 -7.38 16.35 1.14
C GLY A 68 -7.11 15.24 0.12
N ASP A 69 -6.11 15.44 -0.73
CA ASP A 69 -5.57 14.47 -1.69
C ASP A 69 -4.19 13.92 -1.26
N ILE A 70 -3.78 14.10 0.00
CA ILE A 70 -2.51 13.59 0.50
C ILE A 70 -2.74 12.37 1.39
N HIS A 71 -2.31 11.21 0.90
CA HIS A 71 -2.19 9.98 1.67
C HIS A 71 -0.76 9.88 2.22
N PHE A 72 -0.58 9.39 3.43
CA PHE A 72 0.74 9.18 4.00
C PHE A 72 0.75 7.96 4.90
N THR A 73 1.92 7.34 5.00
CA THR A 73 2.21 6.18 5.84
C THR A 73 3.43 6.47 6.71
N ILE A 74 3.44 5.87 7.89
CA ILE A 74 4.56 5.88 8.83
C ILE A 74 4.83 4.42 9.21
N SER A 75 5.88 3.83 8.64
CA SER A 75 6.29 2.46 8.91
C SER A 75 6.79 2.34 10.35
N LYS A 76 6.28 1.34 11.09
CA LYS A 76 6.63 1.09 12.49
C LYS A 76 7.30 -0.26 12.70
N SER A 77 6.97 -1.22 11.84
CA SER A 77 7.55 -2.55 11.91
C SER A 77 7.42 -3.29 10.59
N GLU A 78 8.37 -4.17 10.35
CA GLU A 78 8.38 -5.10 9.24
C GLU A 78 8.53 -6.53 9.77
N PHE A 79 7.86 -7.47 9.11
CA PHE A 79 8.13 -8.90 9.26
C PHE A 79 8.78 -9.41 7.98
N VAL A 80 9.95 -10.02 8.09
CA VAL A 80 10.65 -10.66 6.97
C VAL A 80 10.95 -12.09 7.38
N ASN A 81 10.46 -13.08 6.62
CA ASN A 81 10.63 -14.50 6.94
C ASN A 81 10.22 -14.84 8.40
N ASP A 82 9.07 -14.34 8.84
CA ASP A 82 8.52 -14.46 10.21
C ASP A 82 9.33 -13.79 11.33
N GLU A 83 10.43 -13.11 11.02
CA GLU A 83 11.18 -12.33 11.99
C GLU A 83 10.68 -10.88 12.03
N HIS A 84 10.44 -10.37 13.24
CA HIS A 84 9.90 -9.03 13.47
C HIS A 84 11.01 -8.01 13.70
N TYR A 85 10.98 -6.94 12.92
CA TYR A 85 11.90 -5.82 12.97
C TYR A 85 11.14 -4.54 13.27
N ALA A 86 11.54 -3.83 14.33
CA ALA A 86 11.02 -2.49 14.59
C ALA A 86 11.70 -1.49 13.63
N ALA A 87 10.91 -0.61 13.03
CA ALA A 87 11.42 0.44 12.17
C ALA A 87 12.17 1.51 13.00
N ASP A 88 13.25 2.04 12.42
CA ASP A 88 13.95 3.20 12.98
C ASP A 88 13.17 4.48 12.67
N LEU A 89 12.44 5.00 13.66
CA LEU A 89 11.61 6.20 13.49
C LEU A 89 12.42 7.49 13.23
N GLU A 90 13.75 7.46 13.37
CA GLU A 90 14.64 8.55 12.98
C GLU A 90 15.04 8.49 11.49
N HIS A 91 14.73 7.38 10.80
CA HIS A 91 15.02 7.21 9.37
C HIS A 91 13.90 7.79 8.51
N ASP A 92 14.24 8.75 7.64
CA ASP A 92 13.29 9.44 6.77
C ASP A 92 12.53 8.50 5.82
N ASP A 93 13.16 7.39 5.41
CA ASP A 93 12.56 6.41 4.50
C ASP A 93 11.34 5.68 5.10
N ASN A 94 11.13 5.74 6.42
CA ASN A 94 9.93 5.18 7.05
C ASN A 94 8.69 6.10 6.94
N TYR A 95 8.82 7.23 6.25
CA TYR A 95 7.77 8.24 6.11
C TYR A 95 7.50 8.50 4.64
N HIS A 96 6.38 7.97 4.14
CA HIS A 96 5.98 8.19 2.76
C HIS A 96 4.76 9.08 2.66
N ALA A 97 4.77 9.96 1.65
CA ALA A 97 3.64 10.79 1.30
C ALA A 97 3.34 10.68 -0.19
N TYR A 98 2.06 10.57 -0.48
CA TYR A 98 1.53 10.31 -1.81
C TYR A 98 0.41 11.30 -2.13
N ARG A 99 0.34 11.73 -3.37
CA ARG A 99 -0.83 12.42 -3.92
C ARG A 99 -1.81 11.39 -4.47
N VAL A 100 -3.03 11.38 -3.96
CA VAL A 100 -4.13 10.57 -4.47
C VAL A 100 -4.63 11.17 -5.79
N LEU A 101 -4.51 10.40 -6.87
CA LEU A 101 -4.97 10.79 -8.21
C LEU A 101 -6.42 10.37 -8.42
N THR A 102 -6.75 9.11 -8.09
CA THR A 102 -8.10 8.56 -8.17
C THR A 102 -8.40 7.74 -6.92
N LEU A 103 -9.54 7.98 -6.27
CA LEU A 103 -10.03 7.12 -5.19
C LEU A 103 -11.55 6.97 -5.26
N ASN A 104 -11.99 5.72 -5.43
CA ASN A 104 -13.41 5.33 -5.45
C ASN A 104 -13.58 3.92 -4.85
N SER A 105 -14.76 3.31 -4.97
CA SER A 105 -15.05 2.01 -4.36
C SER A 105 -14.26 0.82 -4.96
N GLN A 106 -13.58 1.02 -6.09
CA GLN A 106 -12.88 -0.03 -6.83
C GLN A 106 -11.40 0.26 -7.06
N ILE A 107 -11.01 1.53 -7.20
CA ILE A 107 -9.66 1.95 -7.55
C ILE A 107 -9.11 2.88 -6.48
N PHE A 108 -7.86 2.62 -6.10
CA PHE A 108 -7.01 3.52 -5.34
C PHE A 108 -5.72 3.74 -6.15
N GLU A 109 -5.61 4.92 -6.74
CA GLU A 109 -4.48 5.35 -7.55
C GLU A 109 -3.81 6.54 -6.87
N TYR A 110 -2.51 6.42 -6.62
CA TYR A 110 -1.75 7.42 -5.90
C TYR A 110 -0.30 7.47 -6.38
N GLN A 111 0.30 8.66 -6.27
CA GLN A 111 1.63 8.96 -6.74
C GLN A 111 2.54 9.37 -5.59
N HIS A 112 3.70 8.74 -5.45
CA HIS A 112 4.68 9.14 -4.45
C HIS A 112 5.21 10.55 -4.73
N ILE A 113 5.24 11.41 -3.71
CA ILE A 113 5.52 12.85 -3.90
C ILE A 113 6.96 13.11 -4.35
N LEU A 114 7.92 12.26 -3.93
CA LEU A 114 9.34 12.45 -4.24
C LEU A 114 9.77 11.72 -5.53
N SER A 115 9.45 10.43 -5.64
CA SER A 115 9.87 9.61 -6.79
C SER A 115 8.97 9.77 -8.02
N ASN A 116 7.75 10.30 -7.85
CA ASN A 116 6.71 10.38 -8.87
C ASN A 116 6.19 9.02 -9.38
N GLU A 117 6.57 7.93 -8.72
CA GLU A 117 6.05 6.59 -9.00
C GLU A 117 4.55 6.53 -8.73
N VAL A 118 3.81 5.84 -9.60
CA VAL A 118 2.35 5.73 -9.54
C VAL A 118 1.94 4.30 -9.27
N PHE A 119 1.14 4.13 -8.21
CA PHE A 119 0.59 2.86 -7.79
C PHE A 119 -0.90 2.82 -8.10
N ILE A 120 -1.38 1.69 -8.61
CA ILE A 120 -2.79 1.47 -8.92
C ILE A 120 -3.25 0.17 -8.25
N LEU A 121 -4.00 0.31 -7.16
CA LEU A 121 -4.56 -0.82 -6.44
C LEU A 121 -6.05 -0.98 -6.73
N ARG A 122 -6.50 -2.23 -6.75
CA ARG A 122 -7.90 -2.63 -6.92
C ARG A 122 -8.47 -3.13 -5.60
N ARG A 123 -9.71 -2.73 -5.30
CA ARG A 123 -10.41 -3.20 -4.10
C ARG A 123 -10.55 -4.72 -4.15
N VAL A 124 -10.19 -5.40 -3.06
CA VAL A 124 -10.52 -6.80 -2.86
C VAL A 124 -11.97 -6.87 -2.36
N ILE A 125 -12.81 -7.59 -3.10
CA ILE A 125 -14.20 -7.89 -2.73
C ILE A 125 -14.15 -9.31 -2.14
N ASP A 126 -14.71 -9.53 -0.96
CA ASP A 126 -14.69 -10.81 -0.20
C ASP A 126 -15.45 -11.98 -0.89
N ASN A 127 -15.29 -12.15 -2.19
CA ASN A 127 -15.83 -13.24 -2.99
C ASN A 127 -14.77 -14.25 -3.45
N ILE A 128 -13.58 -14.22 -2.86
CA ILE A 128 -12.63 -15.32 -3.00
C ILE A 128 -12.48 -15.95 -1.63
N ALA A 129 -13.36 -16.91 -1.37
CA ALA A 129 -13.05 -17.99 -0.45
C ALA A 129 -11.70 -18.57 -0.89
N LEU A 130 -10.63 -18.26 -0.16
CA LEU A 130 -9.44 -19.09 -0.16
C LEU A 130 -9.84 -20.41 0.51
N SER A 131 -10.40 -21.31 -0.31
CA SER A 131 -10.57 -22.73 -0.03
C SER A 131 -9.33 -23.49 -0.44
#